data_AF-A0A959C8P9-F1
#
_entry.id   AF-A0A959C8P9-F1
#
_cell.length_a   1.000
_cell.length_b   1.000
_cell.length_c   1.000
_cell.angle_alpha   90.00
_cell.angle_beta   90.00
_cell.angle_gamma   90.00
#
_symmetry.space_group_name_H-M   'P 1'
#
loop_
_entity.id
_entity.type
_entity.pdbx_description
1 polymer ?
#
loop_
_entity_poly.entity_id
_entity_poly.type
_entity_poly.pdbx_seq_one_letter_code
_entity_poly.pdbx_strand_id
1 'polypeptide(L)'
;MDSLITVSQFLLSLSILIVLHELGHFLPAKWFKTRVEKFYLFFDFAPFNSLWKTKKGETEYGIGWLPLGGYVKISGMVDESMDTESLKEPPKPWEFRAKPAWQRLIIMVGGVTVNFLLGFFIFAMMLWGFGKAYIPTSELKYGLAMDSVLIRQGFQNGDNIVKLGDQPFTRLDPAQFIEALVLNEVHEVTVIRDGREQVLTLPADVAKRITGQQVPKAMLMSPRIPFVVEEVLPGNPADKAGIKVGDQVISFNGEPAPYFDQFSLAAQKNKGKPITLGVLRGGDTIQVGMTMTDEGLIGVRTKGDYFKEERVKYSLLEALPAGVGMGVNFLNNQLKAFGQMFKGNIPVKENIGSLISIG
;
A
#
# COMPACT_ATOMS: atom_id res chain seq x y z
N MET A 1 -6.02 27.99 -1.44
CA MET A 1 -6.77 27.34 -2.55
C MET A 1 -6.68 25.84 -2.45
N ASP A 2 -5.50 25.30 -2.13
CA ASP A 2 -5.27 23.84 -2.04
C ASP A 2 -6.17 23.14 -1.02
N SER A 3 -6.39 23.71 0.16
CA SER A 3 -7.25 23.09 1.18
C SER A 3 -8.71 22.94 0.75
N LEU A 4 -9.27 23.93 0.02
CA LEU A 4 -10.66 23.86 -0.47
C LEU A 4 -10.80 22.79 -1.56
N ILE A 5 -9.81 22.67 -2.44
CA ILE A 5 -9.77 21.65 -3.49
C ILE A 5 -9.69 20.27 -2.86
N THR A 6 -8.78 20.06 -1.90
CA THR A 6 -8.63 18.78 -1.19
C THR A 6 -9.91 18.39 -0.47
N VAL A 7 -10.55 19.32 0.27
CA VAL A 7 -11.83 19.05 0.95
C VAL A 7 -12.92 18.71 -0.06
N SER A 8 -12.99 19.41 -1.18
CA SER A 8 -13.98 19.14 -2.22
C SER A 8 -13.77 17.78 -2.88
N GLN A 9 -12.52 17.41 -3.19
CA GLN A 9 -12.16 16.10 -3.75
C GLN A 9 -12.47 14.97 -2.77
N PHE A 10 -12.15 15.16 -1.49
CA PHE A 10 -12.49 14.22 -0.44
C PHE A 10 -14.01 14.01 -0.38
N LEU A 11 -14.80 15.07 -0.25
CA LEU A 11 -16.27 14.98 -0.22
C LEU A 11 -16.84 14.32 -1.49
N LEU A 12 -16.28 14.63 -2.66
CA LEU A 12 -16.69 14.00 -3.92
C LEU A 12 -16.41 12.50 -3.94
N SER A 13 -15.19 12.09 -3.58
CA SER A 13 -14.79 10.67 -3.53
C SER A 13 -15.65 9.89 -2.53
N LEU A 14 -15.87 10.47 -1.34
CA LEU A 14 -16.69 9.90 -0.28
C LEU A 14 -18.14 9.74 -0.75
N SER A 15 -18.70 10.76 -1.42
CA SER A 15 -20.05 10.71 -1.98
C SER A 15 -20.21 9.60 -3.01
N ILE A 16 -19.26 9.45 -3.93
CA ILE A 16 -19.29 8.39 -4.95
C ILE A 16 -19.26 7.01 -4.30
N LEU A 17 -18.36 6.80 -3.33
CA LEU A 17 -18.23 5.53 -2.61
C LEU A 17 -19.52 5.18 -1.86
N ILE A 18 -20.08 6.14 -1.12
CA ILE A 18 -21.32 5.94 -0.37
C ILE A 18 -22.49 5.64 -1.32
N VAL A 19 -22.71 6.46 -2.35
CA VAL A 19 -23.83 6.26 -3.27
C VAL A 19 -23.76 4.89 -3.94
N LEU A 20 -22.57 4.45 -4.38
CA LEU A 20 -22.39 3.14 -4.99
C LEU A 20 -22.60 1.99 -3.98
N HIS A 21 -22.13 2.15 -2.75
CA HIS A 21 -22.38 1.20 -1.66
C HIS A 21 -23.89 1.06 -1.39
N GLU A 22 -24.57 2.17 -1.14
CA GLU A 22 -26.02 2.20 -0.92
C GLU A 22 -26.77 1.63 -2.12
N LEU A 23 -26.32 1.93 -3.34
CA LEU A 23 -26.89 1.38 -4.57
C LEU A 23 -26.78 -0.15 -4.61
N GLY A 24 -25.69 -0.70 -4.07
CA GLY A 24 -25.48 -2.14 -3.93
C GLY A 24 -26.49 -2.82 -3.02
N HIS A 25 -27.03 -2.15 -2.00
CA HIS A 25 -28.16 -2.65 -1.20
C HIS A 25 -29.51 -2.40 -1.89
N PHE A 26 -29.65 -1.22 -2.48
CA PHE A 26 -30.88 -0.75 -3.11
C PHE A 26 -31.32 -1.62 -4.30
N LEU A 27 -30.40 -1.94 -5.22
CA LEU A 27 -30.72 -2.67 -6.45
C LEU A 27 -31.23 -4.09 -6.15
N PRO A 28 -30.57 -4.92 -5.32
CA PRO A 28 -31.11 -6.21 -4.91
C PRO A 28 -32.42 -6.09 -4.14
N ALA A 29 -32.57 -5.09 -3.27
CA ALA A 29 -33.81 -4.89 -2.53
C ALA A 29 -35.00 -4.64 -3.47
N LYS A 30 -34.81 -3.77 -4.48
CA LYS A 30 -35.82 -3.54 -5.52
C LYS A 30 -36.05 -4.79 -6.38
N TRP A 31 -35.00 -5.52 -6.73
CA TRP A 31 -35.11 -6.75 -7.53
C TRP A 31 -35.93 -7.84 -6.82
N PHE A 32 -35.75 -8.02 -5.51
CA PHE A 32 -36.53 -8.96 -4.70
C PHE A 32 -37.89 -8.43 -4.25
N LYS A 33 -38.32 -7.28 -4.78
CA LYS A 33 -39.60 -6.63 -4.43
C LYS A 33 -39.70 -6.39 -2.92
N THR A 34 -38.61 -5.94 -2.32
CA THR A 34 -38.56 -5.45 -0.95
C THR A 34 -38.75 -3.95 -0.98
N ARG A 35 -39.59 -3.44 -0.08
CA ARG A 35 -39.87 -2.00 -0.01
C ARG A 35 -38.65 -1.27 0.55
N VAL A 36 -38.28 -0.19 -0.13
CA VAL A 36 -37.23 0.73 0.29
C VAL A 36 -37.87 2.09 0.53
N GLU A 37 -37.78 2.59 1.74
CA GLU A 37 -38.42 3.83 2.18
C GLU A 37 -37.54 5.04 1.90
N LYS A 38 -36.23 4.92 2.13
CA LYS A 38 -35.28 6.02 1.95
C LYS A 38 -34.01 5.53 1.24
N PHE A 39 -33.47 6.38 0.37
CA PHE A 39 -32.13 6.26 -0.21
C PHE A 39 -31.45 7.61 -0.06
N TYR A 40 -30.50 7.71 0.87
CA TYR A 40 -29.90 8.99 1.25
C TYR A 40 -28.39 8.97 1.08
N LEU A 41 -27.87 9.99 0.42
CA LEU A 41 -26.47 10.39 0.54
C LEU A 41 -26.37 11.30 1.76
N PHE A 42 -25.48 11.02 2.72
CA PHE A 42 -25.34 11.78 3.97
C PHE A 42 -26.52 11.63 4.94
N PHE A 43 -26.22 11.75 6.23
CA PHE A 43 -27.23 11.58 7.28
C PHE A 43 -28.12 12.82 7.40
N ASP A 44 -29.43 12.59 7.56
CA ASP A 44 -30.48 13.60 7.62
C ASP A 44 -30.98 13.88 9.06
N PHE A 45 -30.10 13.80 10.06
CA PHE A 45 -30.45 14.04 11.49
C PHE A 45 -30.51 15.54 11.85
N ALA A 46 -31.08 15.85 13.01
CA ALA A 46 -31.18 17.22 13.53
C ALA A 46 -29.78 17.88 13.69
N PRO A 47 -29.65 19.21 13.49
CA PRO A 47 -30.71 20.21 13.38
C PRO A 47 -31.11 20.63 11.95
N PHE A 48 -30.33 20.26 10.92
CA PHE A 48 -30.56 20.73 9.54
C PHE A 48 -31.23 19.70 8.61
N ASN A 49 -31.49 18.48 9.09
CA ASN A 49 -32.16 17.40 8.38
C ASN A 49 -31.64 17.18 6.94
N SER A 50 -32.49 17.26 5.93
CA SER A 50 -32.11 17.03 4.52
C SER A 50 -31.87 18.36 3.81
N LEU A 51 -30.71 18.51 3.16
CA LEU A 51 -30.40 19.61 2.26
C LEU A 51 -31.29 19.57 1.00
N TRP A 52 -31.61 18.36 0.55
CA TRP A 52 -32.50 18.14 -0.58
C TRP A 52 -33.22 16.79 -0.42
N LYS A 53 -34.50 16.72 -0.85
CA LYS A 53 -35.26 15.47 -0.88
C LYS A 53 -36.32 15.47 -1.98
N THR A 54 -36.55 14.31 -2.58
CA THR A 54 -37.62 14.06 -3.54
C THR A 54 -38.19 12.66 -3.33
N LYS A 55 -39.49 12.49 -3.53
CA LYS A 55 -40.14 11.18 -3.40
C LYS A 55 -40.55 10.66 -4.77
N LYS A 56 -40.03 9.49 -5.14
CA LYS A 56 -40.40 8.80 -6.39
C LYS A 56 -40.94 7.41 -6.05
N GLY A 57 -42.25 7.25 -6.24
CA GLY A 57 -42.97 6.05 -5.82
C GLY A 57 -42.96 5.90 -4.30
N GLU A 58 -42.48 4.76 -3.82
CA GLU A 58 -42.42 4.44 -2.40
C GLU A 58 -41.11 4.87 -1.71
N THR A 59 -40.12 5.33 -2.49
CA THR A 59 -38.79 5.68 -2.00
C THR A 59 -38.58 7.19 -2.00
N GLU A 60 -38.13 7.71 -0.86
CA GLU A 60 -37.62 9.06 -0.71
C GLU A 60 -36.11 9.07 -0.98
N TYR A 61 -35.68 9.88 -1.95
CA TYR A 61 -34.29 10.12 -2.28
C TYR A 61 -33.88 11.45 -1.68
N GLY A 62 -32.73 11.52 -1.03
CA GLY A 62 -32.30 12.79 -0.43
C GLY A 62 -30.80 12.90 -0.21
N ILE A 63 -30.42 14.12 0.14
CA ILE A 63 -29.06 14.48 0.56
C ILE A 63 -29.16 15.05 1.96
N GLY A 64 -28.55 14.37 2.94
CA GLY A 64 -28.42 14.84 4.31
C GLY A 64 -27.38 15.96 4.46
N TRP A 65 -27.46 16.71 5.57
CA TRP A 65 -26.50 17.79 5.83
C TRP A 65 -25.16 17.31 6.37
N LEU A 66 -25.12 16.13 6.99
CA LEU A 66 -23.96 15.60 7.70
C LEU A 66 -23.19 14.59 6.84
N PRO A 67 -21.99 14.93 6.32
CA PRO A 67 -21.26 14.11 5.37
C PRO A 67 -20.51 12.93 6.02
N LEU A 68 -21.19 12.17 6.89
CA LEU A 68 -20.64 11.05 7.66
C LEU A 68 -21.24 9.69 7.29
N GLY A 69 -21.56 9.46 6.02
CA GLY A 69 -22.09 8.18 5.55
C GLY A 69 -23.29 8.33 4.61
N GLY A 70 -24.03 7.27 4.40
CA GLY A 70 -25.31 7.26 3.69
C GLY A 70 -26.11 6.09 4.19
N TYR A 71 -27.36 5.96 3.75
CA TYR A 71 -28.16 4.82 4.15
C TYR A 71 -29.29 4.51 3.16
N VAL A 72 -29.59 3.21 3.05
CA VAL A 72 -30.82 2.70 2.44
C VAL A 72 -31.73 2.13 3.52
N LYS A 73 -32.84 2.81 3.79
CA LYS A 73 -33.83 2.32 4.73
C LYS A 73 -34.74 1.29 4.07
N ILE A 74 -34.53 0.02 4.39
CA ILE A 74 -35.30 -1.12 3.86
C ILE A 74 -36.37 -1.53 4.89
N SER A 75 -37.64 -1.62 4.47
CA SER A 75 -38.73 -1.97 5.37
C SER A 75 -38.55 -3.37 5.97
N GLY A 76 -38.67 -3.49 7.29
CA GLY A 76 -38.55 -4.75 8.02
C GLY A 76 -37.11 -5.26 8.22
N MET A 77 -36.10 -4.42 7.96
CA MET A 77 -34.72 -4.61 8.41
C MET A 77 -34.53 -3.84 9.72
N VAL A 78 -33.99 -4.49 10.75
CA VAL A 78 -33.57 -3.81 11.98
C VAL A 78 -32.19 -3.25 11.71
N ASP A 79 -32.10 -1.93 11.67
CA ASP A 79 -30.86 -1.20 11.39
C ASP A 79 -30.72 -0.04 12.38
N GLU A 80 -29.55 0.58 12.43
CA GLU A 80 -29.11 1.60 13.39
C GLU A 80 -30.05 2.83 13.48
N SER A 81 -30.95 3.02 12.51
CA SER A 81 -31.78 4.21 12.37
C SER A 81 -33.26 4.08 12.73
N MET A 82 -33.81 2.92 13.15
CA MET A 82 -35.29 2.78 13.20
C MET A 82 -35.99 1.91 14.27
N ASP A 83 -37.23 2.35 14.53
CA ASP A 83 -38.24 1.96 15.53
C ASP A 83 -38.63 0.48 15.57
N THR A 84 -38.53 -0.08 16.78
CA THR A 84 -38.95 -1.45 17.14
C THR A 84 -40.47 -1.66 17.12
N GLU A 85 -41.27 -0.60 16.95
CA GLU A 85 -42.73 -0.72 16.92
C GLU A 85 -43.26 -1.43 15.67
N SER A 86 -42.60 -1.23 14.53
CA SER A 86 -42.95 -1.88 13.26
C SER A 86 -42.72 -3.41 13.25
N LEU A 87 -41.96 -3.93 14.22
CA LEU A 87 -41.68 -5.37 14.37
C LEU A 87 -42.81 -6.12 15.07
N LYS A 88 -43.73 -5.42 15.74
CA LYS A 88 -44.82 -6.02 16.53
C LYS A 88 -45.93 -6.62 15.65
N GLU A 89 -46.07 -6.16 14.40
CA GLU A 89 -47.02 -6.71 13.43
C GLU A 89 -46.44 -7.94 12.70
N PRO A 90 -47.28 -8.87 12.21
CA PRO A 90 -46.82 -9.98 11.40
C PRO A 90 -46.09 -9.51 10.13
N PRO A 91 -45.07 -10.25 9.66
CA PRO A 91 -44.23 -9.84 8.55
C PRO A 91 -45.04 -9.71 7.26
N LYS A 92 -44.99 -8.53 6.64
CA LYS A 92 -45.67 -8.26 5.38
C LYS A 92 -44.84 -8.76 4.19
N PRO A 93 -45.43 -9.22 3.07
CA PRO A 93 -44.69 -9.84 1.96
C PRO A 93 -43.60 -8.97 1.29
N TRP A 94 -43.71 -7.65 1.41
CA TRP A 94 -42.76 -6.66 0.89
C TRP A 94 -41.68 -6.26 1.91
N GLU A 95 -41.73 -6.79 3.12
CA GLU A 95 -40.71 -6.56 4.14
C GLU A 95 -39.52 -7.51 3.96
N PHE A 96 -38.35 -7.02 4.32
CA PHE A 96 -37.10 -7.76 4.28
C PHE A 96 -37.21 -9.08 5.05
N ARG A 97 -37.78 -9.05 6.27
CA ARG A 97 -37.96 -10.23 7.13
C ARG A 97 -38.89 -11.32 6.56
N ALA A 98 -39.73 -10.99 5.57
CA ALA A 98 -40.59 -11.96 4.89
C ALA A 98 -39.89 -12.69 3.73
N LYS A 99 -38.69 -12.23 3.33
CA LYS A 99 -37.94 -12.83 2.21
C LYS A 99 -37.13 -14.06 2.66
N PRO A 100 -36.94 -15.05 1.77
CA PRO A 100 -36.01 -16.16 1.98
C PRO A 100 -34.63 -15.67 2.42
N ALA A 101 -33.94 -16.46 3.24
CA ALA A 101 -32.66 -16.09 3.83
C ALA A 101 -31.59 -15.72 2.80
N TRP A 102 -31.54 -16.41 1.65
CA TRP A 102 -30.57 -16.12 0.59
C TRP A 102 -30.81 -14.77 -0.09
N GLN A 103 -32.07 -14.32 -0.24
CA GLN A 103 -32.39 -12.99 -0.78
C GLN A 103 -31.96 -11.90 0.19
N ARG A 104 -32.25 -12.12 1.47
CA ARG A 104 -31.81 -11.24 2.55
C ARG A 104 -30.29 -11.12 2.57
N LEU A 105 -29.57 -12.24 2.42
CA LEU A 105 -28.11 -12.25 2.36
C LEU A 105 -27.58 -11.40 1.21
N ILE A 106 -28.10 -11.57 -0.02
CA ILE A 106 -27.68 -10.78 -1.18
C ILE A 106 -27.90 -9.28 -0.95
N ILE A 107 -29.05 -8.90 -0.37
CA ILE A 107 -29.32 -7.50 -0.01
C ILE A 107 -28.29 -7.01 1.02
N MET A 108 -28.01 -7.78 2.08
CA MET A 108 -27.07 -7.37 3.14
C MET A 108 -25.62 -7.28 2.67
N VAL A 109 -25.16 -8.12 1.75
CA VAL A 109 -23.77 -8.07 1.25
C VAL A 109 -23.62 -7.17 0.02
N GLY A 110 -24.72 -6.67 -0.53
CA GLY A 110 -24.78 -5.96 -1.79
C GLY A 110 -23.87 -4.73 -1.85
N GLY A 111 -23.95 -3.85 -0.85
CA GLY A 111 -23.12 -2.64 -0.81
C GLY A 111 -21.63 -2.92 -0.71
N VAL A 112 -21.23 -3.83 0.18
CA VAL A 112 -19.83 -4.28 0.28
C VAL A 112 -19.36 -4.87 -1.05
N THR A 113 -20.17 -5.71 -1.69
CA THR A 113 -19.85 -6.33 -2.98
C THR A 113 -19.60 -5.28 -4.07
N VAL A 114 -20.46 -4.25 -4.18
CA VAL A 114 -20.26 -3.16 -5.15
C VAL A 114 -18.97 -2.40 -4.88
N ASN A 115 -18.63 -2.13 -3.62
CA ASN A 115 -17.36 -1.47 -3.29
C ASN A 115 -16.13 -2.32 -3.65
N PHE A 116 -16.19 -3.64 -3.43
CA PHE A 116 -15.11 -4.55 -3.87
C PHE A 116 -14.94 -4.52 -5.40
N LEU A 117 -16.05 -4.58 -6.16
CA LEU A 117 -16.01 -4.49 -7.62
C LEU A 117 -15.51 -3.13 -8.10
N LEU A 118 -15.95 -2.05 -7.45
CA LEU A 118 -15.48 -0.70 -7.74
C LEU A 118 -13.97 -0.59 -7.48
N GLY A 119 -13.44 -1.20 -6.41
CA GLY A 119 -12.01 -1.24 -6.13
C GLY A 119 -11.21 -1.88 -7.27
N PHE A 120 -11.65 -3.04 -7.78
CA PHE A 120 -11.01 -3.67 -8.94
C PHE A 120 -11.11 -2.82 -10.20
N PHE A 121 -12.25 -2.17 -10.42
CA PHE A 121 -12.44 -1.24 -11.52
C PHE A 121 -11.50 -0.04 -11.43
N ILE A 122 -11.35 0.57 -10.24
CA ILE A 122 -10.42 1.68 -10.01
C ILE A 122 -8.98 1.24 -10.27
N PHE A 123 -8.54 0.07 -9.80
CA PHE A 123 -7.20 -0.45 -10.11
C PHE A 123 -7.00 -0.62 -11.62
N ALA A 124 -7.98 -1.15 -12.34
CA ALA A 124 -7.92 -1.27 -13.79
C ALA A 124 -7.80 0.12 -14.47
N MET A 125 -8.64 1.08 -14.07
CA MET A 125 -8.59 2.44 -14.64
C MET A 125 -7.28 3.16 -14.32
N MET A 126 -6.69 2.92 -13.16
CA MET A 126 -5.35 3.45 -12.83
C MET A 126 -4.27 2.84 -13.72
N LEU A 127 -4.30 1.53 -13.97
CA LEU A 127 -3.36 0.88 -14.88
C LEU A 127 -3.53 1.35 -16.33
N TRP A 128 -4.77 1.60 -16.77
CA TRP A 128 -5.03 2.14 -18.11
C TRP A 128 -4.56 3.59 -18.24
N GLY A 129 -4.89 4.45 -17.27
CA GLY A 129 -4.57 5.88 -17.33
C GLY A 129 -3.11 6.21 -17.03
N PHE A 130 -2.51 5.54 -16.03
CA PHE A 130 -1.17 5.84 -15.54
C PHE A 130 -0.14 4.76 -15.86
N GLY A 131 -0.55 3.55 -16.22
CA GLY A 131 0.36 2.42 -16.38
C GLY A 131 0.93 1.91 -15.06
N LYS A 132 1.84 0.93 -15.15
CA LYS A 132 2.63 0.44 -14.01
C LYS A 132 4.06 0.93 -14.14
N ALA A 133 4.50 1.76 -13.20
CA ALA A 133 5.89 2.20 -13.13
C ALA A 133 6.82 1.05 -12.73
N TYR A 134 8.01 1.01 -13.32
CA TYR A 134 9.09 0.11 -12.96
C TYR A 134 10.45 0.79 -13.19
N ILE A 135 11.47 0.30 -12.48
CA ILE A 135 12.85 0.75 -12.67
C ILE A 135 13.54 -0.23 -13.63
N PRO A 136 14.03 0.22 -14.80
CA PRO A 136 14.86 -0.60 -15.67
C PRO A 136 16.17 -0.98 -14.95
N THR A 137 16.65 -2.20 -15.15
CA THR A 137 17.92 -2.62 -14.53
C THR A 137 19.12 -1.83 -15.05
N SER A 138 19.02 -1.24 -16.25
CA SER A 138 20.02 -0.31 -16.81
C SER A 138 20.13 1.01 -16.03
N GLU A 139 19.10 1.43 -15.29
CA GLU A 139 19.12 2.65 -14.50
C GLU A 139 19.72 2.43 -13.10
N LEU A 140 19.96 1.18 -12.68
CA LEU A 140 20.50 0.82 -11.37
C LEU A 140 22.01 1.10 -11.26
N LYS A 141 22.38 2.38 -11.30
CA LYS A 141 23.77 2.86 -11.32
C LYS A 141 24.63 2.35 -10.15
N TYR A 142 24.00 2.10 -9.00
CA TYR A 142 24.67 1.69 -7.77
C TYR A 142 24.43 0.23 -7.40
N GLY A 143 23.77 -0.53 -8.27
CA GLY A 143 23.40 -1.91 -7.98
C GLY A 143 22.15 -2.07 -7.13
N LEU A 144 21.97 -3.28 -6.63
CA LEU A 144 20.90 -3.67 -5.73
C LEU A 144 21.44 -3.84 -4.30
N ALA A 145 20.63 -3.44 -3.33
CA ALA A 145 20.77 -3.87 -1.95
C ALA A 145 19.98 -5.17 -1.77
N MET A 146 20.65 -6.21 -1.27
CA MET A 146 20.11 -7.56 -1.20
C MET A 146 19.85 -7.98 0.25
N ASP A 147 18.81 -8.77 0.46
CA ASP A 147 18.56 -9.38 1.76
C ASP A 147 19.63 -10.44 2.11
N SER A 148 19.78 -10.68 3.41
CA SER A 148 20.65 -11.72 3.97
C SER A 148 20.48 -13.10 3.32
N VAL A 149 19.28 -13.47 2.86
CA VAL A 149 19.05 -14.74 2.14
C VAL A 149 19.87 -14.81 0.87
N LEU A 150 19.81 -13.76 0.05
CA LEU A 150 20.52 -13.67 -1.22
C LEU A 150 22.02 -13.52 -0.96
N ILE A 151 22.42 -12.72 0.03
CA ILE A 151 23.83 -12.60 0.41
C ILE A 151 24.43 -13.98 0.78
N ARG A 152 23.68 -14.81 1.52
CA ARG A 152 24.09 -16.20 1.82
C ARG A 152 24.19 -17.11 0.59
N GLN A 153 23.61 -16.73 -0.54
CA GLN A 153 23.75 -17.45 -1.81
C GLN A 153 24.88 -16.90 -2.70
N GLY A 154 25.68 -15.95 -2.20
CA GLY A 154 26.81 -15.39 -2.93
C GLY A 154 26.53 -14.08 -3.67
N PHE A 155 25.33 -13.51 -3.54
CA PHE A 155 25.06 -12.13 -3.96
C PHE A 155 25.78 -11.13 -3.05
N GLN A 156 26.07 -9.95 -3.57
CA GLN A 156 26.67 -8.85 -2.84
C GLN A 156 25.89 -7.55 -3.07
N ASN A 157 25.89 -6.66 -2.08
CA ASN A 157 25.30 -5.34 -2.25
C ASN A 157 26.09 -4.55 -3.29
N GLY A 158 25.40 -4.03 -4.30
CA GLY A 158 26.02 -3.44 -5.49
C GLY A 158 25.97 -4.33 -6.73
N ASP A 159 25.55 -5.59 -6.60
CA ASP A 159 25.30 -6.44 -7.77
C ASP A 159 24.13 -5.90 -8.59
N ASN A 160 24.29 -5.93 -9.92
CA ASN A 160 23.21 -5.70 -10.87
C ASN A 160 22.81 -7.01 -11.52
N ILE A 161 21.59 -7.50 -11.29
CA ILE A 161 21.10 -8.71 -11.96
C ILE A 161 20.77 -8.37 -13.41
N VAL A 162 21.35 -9.11 -14.35
CA VAL A 162 21.15 -8.89 -15.80
C VAL A 162 20.52 -10.08 -16.52
N LYS A 163 20.68 -11.31 -16.01
CA LYS A 163 20.02 -12.51 -16.55
C LYS A 163 19.62 -13.51 -15.47
N LEU A 164 18.55 -14.24 -15.75
CA LEU A 164 18.05 -15.38 -14.98
C LEU A 164 18.02 -16.58 -15.93
N GLY A 165 19.05 -17.44 -15.85
CA GLY A 165 19.36 -18.44 -16.87
C GLY A 165 19.62 -17.74 -18.21
N ASP A 166 18.89 -18.15 -19.25
CA ASP A 166 18.99 -17.55 -20.57
C ASP A 166 18.12 -16.28 -20.74
N GLN A 167 17.25 -15.98 -19.78
CA GLN A 167 16.29 -14.87 -19.90
C GLN A 167 16.88 -13.56 -19.37
N PRO A 168 16.79 -12.45 -20.11
CA PRO A 168 17.26 -11.15 -19.64
C PRO A 168 16.37 -10.61 -18.50
N PHE A 169 17.01 -10.05 -17.48
CA PHE A 169 16.35 -9.37 -16.38
C PHE A 169 16.46 -7.85 -16.58
N THR A 170 15.47 -7.27 -17.25
CA THR A 170 15.49 -5.88 -17.72
C THR A 170 14.79 -4.89 -16.80
N ARG A 171 14.05 -5.38 -15.81
CA ARG A 171 13.27 -4.59 -14.86
C ARG A 171 13.48 -5.11 -13.46
N LEU A 172 13.54 -4.21 -12.48
CA LEU A 172 13.56 -4.61 -11.08
C LEU A 172 12.18 -5.14 -10.67
N ASP A 173 12.02 -6.45 -10.73
CA ASP A 173 10.81 -7.15 -10.31
C ASP A 173 11.16 -8.37 -9.44
N PRO A 174 11.08 -8.24 -8.09
CA PRO A 174 11.32 -9.35 -7.19
C PRO A 174 10.36 -10.53 -7.40
N ALA A 175 9.16 -10.31 -7.95
CA ALA A 175 8.23 -11.41 -8.25
C ALA A 175 8.72 -12.21 -9.45
N GLN A 176 9.20 -11.56 -10.52
CA GLN A 176 9.81 -12.21 -11.68
C GLN A 176 11.06 -13.01 -11.25
N PHE A 177 11.87 -12.46 -10.36
CA PHE A 177 13.03 -13.16 -9.80
C PHE A 177 12.62 -14.46 -9.10
N ILE A 178 11.64 -14.39 -8.19
CA ILE A 178 11.15 -15.58 -7.46
C ILE A 178 10.50 -16.57 -8.42
N GLU A 179 9.73 -16.10 -9.40
CA GLU A 179 9.08 -16.95 -10.41
C GLU A 179 10.12 -17.76 -11.20
N ALA A 180 11.20 -17.12 -11.64
CA ALA A 180 12.29 -17.79 -12.35
C ALA A 180 12.93 -18.90 -11.49
N LEU A 181 13.16 -18.65 -10.21
CA LEU A 181 13.77 -19.64 -9.32
C LEU A 181 12.81 -20.79 -8.93
N VAL A 182 11.52 -20.50 -8.76
CA VAL A 182 10.54 -21.45 -8.21
C VAL A 182 9.81 -22.24 -9.29
N LEU A 183 9.37 -21.57 -10.36
CA LEU A 183 8.58 -22.20 -11.42
C LEU A 183 9.43 -22.68 -12.59
N ASN A 184 10.47 -21.90 -12.94
CA ASN A 184 11.34 -22.21 -14.07
C ASN A 184 12.64 -22.90 -13.66
N GLU A 185 12.81 -23.22 -12.37
CA GLU A 185 13.96 -23.91 -11.79
C GLU A 185 15.31 -23.32 -12.24
N VAL A 186 15.39 -21.99 -12.36
CA VAL A 186 16.62 -21.30 -12.73
C VAL A 186 17.64 -21.42 -11.59
N HIS A 187 18.80 -21.97 -11.90
CA HIS A 187 19.93 -22.11 -10.97
C HIS A 187 21.12 -21.22 -11.33
N GLU A 188 21.10 -20.52 -12.46
CA GLU A 188 22.17 -19.63 -12.87
C GLU A 188 21.66 -18.20 -12.96
N VAL A 189 22.31 -17.29 -12.24
CA VAL A 189 21.98 -15.86 -12.25
C VAL A 189 23.22 -15.08 -12.68
N THR A 190 23.10 -14.33 -13.77
CA THR A 190 24.18 -13.46 -14.22
C THR A 190 24.03 -12.09 -13.58
N VAL A 191 25.09 -11.62 -12.93
CA VAL A 191 25.19 -10.31 -12.32
C VAL A 191 26.36 -9.52 -12.88
N ILE A 192 26.25 -8.20 -12.89
CA ILE A 192 27.38 -7.29 -13.05
C ILE A 192 27.83 -6.89 -11.64
N ARG A 193 29.05 -7.28 -11.27
CA ARG A 193 29.71 -6.93 -10.01
C ARG A 193 31.01 -6.20 -10.31
N ASP A 194 31.16 -5.00 -9.77
CA ASP A 194 32.32 -4.12 -10.01
C ASP A 194 32.62 -3.92 -11.52
N GLY A 195 31.56 -3.80 -12.32
CA GLY A 195 31.65 -3.64 -13.77
C GLY A 195 32.00 -4.91 -14.56
N ARG A 196 32.09 -6.08 -13.91
CA ARG A 196 32.38 -7.36 -14.55
C ARG A 196 31.20 -8.30 -14.46
N GLU A 197 30.96 -9.04 -15.54
CA GLU A 197 29.95 -10.11 -15.56
C GLU A 197 30.43 -11.29 -14.71
N GLN A 198 29.56 -11.77 -13.81
CA GLN A 198 29.76 -12.93 -12.97
C GLN A 198 28.51 -13.80 -13.02
N VAL A 199 28.69 -15.11 -13.12
CA VAL A 199 27.59 -16.09 -13.04
C VAL A 199 27.58 -16.68 -11.65
N LEU A 200 26.44 -16.56 -10.97
CA LEU A 200 26.19 -17.16 -9.67
C LEU A 200 25.36 -18.42 -9.85
N THR A 201 25.91 -19.57 -9.44
CA THR A 201 25.19 -20.84 -9.40
C THR A 201 24.51 -21.01 -8.05
N LEU A 202 23.18 -21.05 -8.06
CA LEU A 202 22.34 -21.21 -6.89
C LEU A 202 22.06 -22.69 -6.63
N PRO A 203 22.00 -23.11 -5.35
CA PRO A 203 21.71 -24.51 -5.02
C PRO A 203 20.26 -24.87 -5.37
N ALA A 204 20.00 -26.16 -5.60
CA ALA A 204 18.67 -26.66 -5.97
C ALA A 204 17.58 -26.35 -4.93
N ASP A 205 17.96 -26.18 -3.66
CA ASP A 205 17.04 -25.85 -2.56
C ASP A 205 16.85 -24.34 -2.35
N VAL A 206 17.44 -23.47 -3.18
CA VAL A 206 17.36 -22.01 -3.05
C VAL A 206 15.92 -21.51 -3.05
N ALA A 207 15.07 -22.08 -3.91
CA ALA A 207 13.65 -21.74 -4.00
C ALA A 207 12.96 -21.95 -2.64
N LYS A 208 13.18 -23.10 -2.01
CA LYS A 208 12.63 -23.42 -0.67
C LYS A 208 13.16 -22.48 0.40
N ARG A 209 14.44 -22.08 0.33
CA ARG A 209 15.04 -21.15 1.30
C ARG A 209 14.44 -19.74 1.17
N ILE A 210 14.24 -19.27 -0.06
CA ILE A 210 13.64 -17.95 -0.33
C ILE A 210 12.15 -17.93 0.03
N THR A 211 11.39 -18.97 -0.33
CA THR A 211 9.94 -19.01 -0.04
C THR A 211 9.62 -19.40 1.41
N GLY A 212 10.52 -20.12 2.08
CA GLY A 212 10.35 -20.60 3.45
C GLY A 212 10.70 -19.54 4.50
N GLN A 213 11.61 -18.61 4.18
CA GLN A 213 11.76 -17.41 5.00
C GLN A 213 10.58 -16.49 4.70
N GLN A 214 9.82 -16.11 5.73
CA GLN A 214 8.65 -15.23 5.61
C GLN A 214 9.05 -13.77 5.32
N VAL A 215 10.10 -13.56 4.54
CA VAL A 215 10.56 -12.26 4.07
C VAL A 215 9.57 -11.78 3.01
N PRO A 216 8.98 -10.58 3.16
CA PRO A 216 8.16 -9.99 2.11
C PRO A 216 8.94 -9.95 0.79
N LYS A 217 8.32 -10.36 -0.32
CA LYS A 217 8.99 -10.40 -1.64
C LYS A 217 9.68 -9.08 -2.01
N ALA A 218 9.06 -7.96 -1.65
CA ALA A 218 9.58 -6.61 -1.88
C ALA A 218 10.85 -6.27 -1.07
N MET A 219 11.18 -7.05 -0.04
CA MET A 219 12.37 -6.88 0.79
C MET A 219 13.53 -7.77 0.38
N LEU A 220 13.37 -8.67 -0.62
CA LEU A 220 14.47 -9.51 -1.08
C LEU A 220 15.58 -8.70 -1.74
N MET A 221 15.20 -7.68 -2.50
CA MET A 221 16.12 -6.78 -3.19
C MET A 221 15.46 -5.43 -3.38
N SER A 222 16.24 -4.36 -3.24
CA SER A 222 15.83 -2.99 -3.49
C SER A 222 16.91 -2.21 -4.23
N PRO A 223 16.57 -1.11 -4.92
CA PRO A 223 17.58 -0.25 -5.51
C PRO A 223 18.53 0.28 -4.45
N ARG A 224 19.84 0.15 -4.68
CA ARG A 224 20.83 0.72 -3.79
C ARG A 224 20.94 2.22 -4.03
N ILE A 225 20.79 3.02 -2.98
CA ILE A 225 20.83 4.48 -3.08
C ILE A 225 21.96 5.07 -2.22
N PRO A 226 22.63 6.14 -2.68
CA PRO A 226 23.48 6.94 -1.82
C PRO A 226 22.65 7.54 -0.69
N PHE A 227 23.25 7.72 0.48
CA PHE A 227 22.55 8.37 1.58
C PHE A 227 22.75 9.89 1.54
N VAL A 228 21.93 10.57 0.73
CA VAL A 228 21.88 12.05 0.71
C VAL A 228 20.66 12.53 1.50
N VAL A 229 20.89 13.51 2.36
CA VAL A 229 19.85 14.14 3.18
C VAL A 229 19.01 15.08 2.32
N GLU A 230 17.72 14.81 2.23
CA GLU A 230 16.74 15.67 1.54
C GLU A 230 15.98 16.55 2.54
N GLU A 231 15.67 16.00 3.72
CA GLU A 231 14.98 16.72 4.79
C GLU A 231 15.58 16.35 6.14
N VAL A 232 15.65 17.32 7.05
CA VAL A 232 16.03 17.12 8.44
C VAL A 232 14.81 17.41 9.32
N LEU A 233 14.39 16.42 10.10
CA LEU A 233 13.18 16.53 10.93
C LEU A 233 13.49 17.30 12.22
N PRO A 234 12.77 18.40 12.52
CA PRO A 234 13.04 19.22 13.71
C PRO A 234 13.05 18.42 15.02
N GLY A 235 13.98 18.73 15.93
CA GLY A 235 14.10 18.14 17.26
C GLY A 235 14.74 16.75 17.33
N ASN A 236 15.06 16.13 16.18
CA ASN A 236 15.68 14.82 16.10
C ASN A 236 17.22 14.89 16.27
N PRO A 237 17.92 13.74 16.43
CA PRO A 237 19.37 13.71 16.58
C PRO A 237 20.15 14.45 15.48
N ALA A 238 19.76 14.29 14.21
CA ALA A 238 20.44 14.93 13.08
C ALA A 238 20.30 16.46 13.12
N ASP A 239 19.12 16.97 13.46
CA ASP A 239 18.85 18.41 13.62
C ASP A 239 19.73 19.01 14.72
N LYS A 240 19.73 18.38 15.91
CA LYS A 240 20.55 18.80 17.05
C LYS A 240 22.05 18.76 16.78
N ALA A 241 22.49 17.83 15.93
CA ALA A 241 23.88 17.65 15.55
C ALA A 241 24.31 18.54 14.37
N GLY A 242 23.39 19.31 13.77
CA GLY A 242 23.69 20.24 12.69
C GLY A 242 23.91 19.58 11.33
N ILE A 243 23.28 18.42 11.08
CA ILE A 243 23.13 17.86 9.73
C ILE A 243 22.27 18.82 8.90
N LYS A 244 22.60 18.96 7.61
CA LYS A 244 21.93 19.88 6.69
C LYS A 244 21.41 19.13 5.46
N VAL A 245 20.37 19.71 4.85
CA VAL A 245 19.91 19.28 3.52
C VAL A 245 21.06 19.35 2.53
N GLY A 246 21.24 18.27 1.75
CA GLY A 246 22.32 18.10 0.80
C GLY A 246 23.57 17.40 1.36
N ASP A 247 23.67 17.18 2.68
CA ASP A 247 24.76 16.37 3.24
C ASP A 247 24.67 14.95 2.69
N GLN A 248 25.80 14.42 2.22
CA GLN A 248 25.92 13.02 1.82
C GLN A 248 26.66 12.25 2.90
N VAL A 249 26.01 11.25 3.50
CA VAL A 249 26.67 10.35 4.46
C VAL A 249 27.63 9.44 3.70
N ILE A 250 28.89 9.40 4.14
CA ILE A 250 29.96 8.62 3.53
C ILE A 250 30.59 7.63 4.51
N SER A 251 30.45 7.83 5.83
CA SER A 251 30.93 6.89 6.84
C SER A 251 30.09 6.87 8.11
N PHE A 252 30.16 5.75 8.84
CA PHE A 252 29.51 5.52 10.12
C PHE A 252 30.55 4.96 11.09
N ASN A 253 30.81 5.67 12.19
CA ASN A 253 31.84 5.33 13.19
C ASN A 253 33.22 5.06 12.58
N GLY A 254 33.60 5.83 11.55
CA GLY A 254 34.87 5.69 10.84
C GLY A 254 34.87 4.63 9.72
N GLU A 255 33.87 3.76 9.66
CA GLU A 255 33.72 2.75 8.60
C GLU A 255 33.00 3.32 7.37
N PRO A 256 33.43 3.02 6.13
CA PRO A 256 32.74 3.48 4.92
C PRO A 256 31.28 3.02 4.87
N ALA A 257 30.37 3.98 4.70
CA ALA A 257 28.93 3.76 4.57
C ALA A 257 28.27 4.74 3.57
N PRO A 258 28.75 4.82 2.32
CA PRO A 258 28.21 5.76 1.31
C PRO A 258 26.77 5.47 0.86
N TYR A 259 26.26 4.27 1.14
CA TYR A 259 24.93 3.83 0.72
C TYR A 259 24.00 3.62 1.90
N PHE A 260 22.71 3.85 1.66
CA PHE A 260 21.67 3.78 2.69
C PHE A 260 21.51 2.38 3.30
N ASP A 261 21.74 1.30 2.51
CA ASP A 261 21.72 -0.08 3.02
C ASP A 261 22.80 -0.32 4.08
N GLN A 262 23.99 0.22 3.87
CA GLN A 262 25.11 0.11 4.80
C GLN A 262 24.85 0.90 6.08
N PHE A 263 24.35 2.12 5.93
CA PHE A 263 23.92 2.93 7.08
C PHE A 263 22.84 2.21 7.88
N SER A 264 21.80 1.68 7.24
CA SER A 264 20.68 1.02 7.92
C SER A 264 21.13 -0.18 8.74
N LEU A 265 22.03 -1.00 8.19
CA LEU A 265 22.63 -2.13 8.92
C LEU A 265 23.48 -1.70 10.11
N ALA A 266 24.26 -0.62 9.97
CA ALA A 266 25.07 -0.07 11.05
C ALA A 266 24.20 0.57 12.15
N ALA A 267 23.19 1.34 11.75
CA ALA A 267 22.19 1.98 12.61
C ALA A 267 21.46 0.96 13.50
N GLN A 268 21.01 -0.17 12.93
CA GLN A 268 20.32 -1.21 13.71
C GLN A 268 21.19 -1.84 14.81
N LYS A 269 22.52 -1.89 14.64
CA LYS A 269 23.46 -2.42 15.65
C LYS A 269 23.81 -1.39 16.74
N ASN A 270 23.43 -0.12 16.54
CA ASN A 270 23.82 1.01 17.38
C ASN A 270 22.63 1.83 17.90
N LYS A 271 21.45 1.22 18.00
CA LYS A 271 20.25 1.81 18.61
C LYS A 271 20.54 2.40 19.99
N GLY A 272 20.12 3.64 20.22
CA GLY A 272 20.33 4.40 21.46
C GLY A 272 21.79 4.77 21.78
N LYS A 273 22.76 4.43 20.92
CA LYS A 273 24.19 4.68 21.19
C LYS A 273 24.66 6.00 20.58
N PRO A 274 25.71 6.62 21.16
CA PRO A 274 26.45 7.68 20.49
C PRO A 274 27.16 7.12 19.25
N ILE A 275 27.10 7.87 18.16
CA ILE A 275 27.69 7.56 16.87
C ILE A 275 28.38 8.79 16.29
N THR A 276 29.27 8.57 15.33
CA THR A 276 29.90 9.62 14.53
C THR A 276 29.64 9.34 13.06
N LEU A 277 29.03 10.29 12.36
CA LEU A 277 28.83 10.22 10.91
C LEU A 277 29.87 11.08 10.20
N GLY A 278 30.50 10.50 9.18
CA GLY A 278 31.23 11.29 8.20
C GLY A 278 30.27 11.73 7.10
N VAL A 279 30.16 13.03 6.87
CA VAL A 279 29.32 13.62 5.83
C VAL A 279 30.15 14.45 4.88
N LEU A 280 29.84 14.37 3.59
CA LEU A 280 30.36 15.25 2.56
C LEU A 280 29.41 16.46 2.45
N ARG A 281 29.94 17.65 2.72
CA ARG A 281 29.19 18.93 2.65
C ARG A 281 29.98 19.92 1.82
N GLY A 282 29.44 20.30 0.66
CA GLY A 282 30.10 21.29 -0.22
C GLY A 282 31.48 20.88 -0.73
N GLY A 283 31.83 19.58 -0.69
CA GLY A 283 33.15 19.05 -1.04
C GLY A 283 34.04 18.71 0.15
N ASP A 284 33.73 19.23 1.35
CA ASP A 284 34.48 18.95 2.56
C ASP A 284 33.92 17.74 3.30
N THR A 285 34.80 16.94 3.91
CA THR A 285 34.41 15.84 4.81
C THR A 285 34.32 16.36 6.24
N ILE A 286 33.12 16.31 6.81
CA ILE A 286 32.81 16.76 8.17
C ILE A 286 32.45 15.55 9.02
N GLN A 287 32.96 15.49 10.25
CA GLN A 287 32.55 14.49 11.24
C GLN A 287 31.48 15.08 12.15
N VAL A 288 30.35 14.39 12.28
CA VAL A 288 29.19 14.84 13.05
C VAL A 288 28.84 13.77 14.09
N GLY A 289 29.04 14.09 15.37
CA GLY A 289 28.67 13.23 16.49
C GLY A 289 27.21 13.42 16.88
N MET A 290 26.48 12.33 17.13
CA MET A 290 25.10 12.35 17.62
C MET A 290 24.74 11.08 18.40
N THR A 291 23.67 11.12 19.17
CA THR A 291 23.10 9.91 19.80
C THR A 291 21.85 9.50 19.07
N MET A 292 21.78 8.26 18.59
CA MET A 292 20.62 7.73 17.87
C MET A 292 19.41 7.58 18.81
N THR A 293 18.20 7.52 18.24
CA THR A 293 17.01 7.11 19.01
C THR A 293 17.08 5.63 19.38
N ASP A 294 16.20 5.18 20.28
CA ASP A 294 16.07 3.77 20.68
C ASP A 294 15.65 2.86 19.52
N GLU A 295 15.01 3.43 18.49
CA GLU A 295 14.67 2.74 17.25
C GLU A 295 15.85 2.69 16.26
N GLY A 296 16.94 3.41 16.54
CA GLY A 296 18.10 3.53 15.63
C GLY A 296 17.88 4.56 14.52
N LEU A 297 17.14 5.62 14.80
CA LEU A 297 16.87 6.69 13.84
C LEU A 297 17.71 7.94 14.16
N ILE A 298 17.96 8.73 13.13
CA ILE A 298 18.59 10.06 13.24
C ILE A 298 17.64 11.20 12.88
N GLY A 299 16.49 10.89 12.28
CA GLY A 299 15.45 11.85 11.91
C GLY A 299 15.77 12.67 10.65
N VAL A 300 16.10 11.98 9.56
CA VAL A 300 16.24 12.60 8.24
C VAL A 300 15.41 11.84 7.20
N ARG A 301 14.95 12.53 6.16
CA ARG A 301 14.48 11.87 4.94
C ARG A 301 15.61 11.88 3.92
N THR A 302 15.80 10.75 3.25
CA THR A 302 16.79 10.62 2.18
C THR A 302 16.14 10.88 0.83
N LYS A 303 16.91 11.47 -0.08
CA LYS A 303 16.47 11.71 -1.45
C LYS A 303 16.02 10.39 -2.10
N GLY A 304 14.85 10.38 -2.73
CA GLY A 304 14.31 9.19 -3.42
C GLY A 304 14.63 9.12 -4.92
N ASP A 305 14.77 10.27 -5.57
CA ASP A 305 14.76 10.38 -7.03
C ASP A 305 16.15 10.16 -7.65
N TYR A 306 16.63 8.92 -7.60
CA TYR A 306 17.91 8.50 -8.20
C TYR A 306 17.76 7.78 -9.54
N PHE A 307 16.60 7.16 -9.77
CA PHE A 307 16.36 6.27 -10.90
C PHE A 307 15.27 6.84 -11.80
N LYS A 308 15.46 6.73 -13.11
CA LYS A 308 14.38 7.01 -14.05
C LYS A 308 13.43 5.83 -14.05
N GLU A 309 12.15 6.11 -13.83
CA GLU A 309 11.11 5.11 -13.97
C GLU A 309 10.61 5.06 -15.42
N GLU A 310 10.40 3.85 -15.92
CA GLU A 310 9.64 3.58 -17.13
C GLU A 310 8.25 3.08 -16.77
N ARG A 311 7.31 3.13 -17.72
CA ARG A 311 5.92 2.72 -17.48
C ARG A 311 5.48 1.68 -18.49
N VAL A 312 4.97 0.56 -17.99
CA VAL A 312 4.19 -0.39 -18.80
C VAL A 312 2.83 0.25 -19.05
N LYS A 313 2.51 0.52 -20.32
CA LYS A 313 1.19 0.98 -20.73
C LYS A 313 0.27 -0.23 -20.89
N TYR A 314 -0.96 -0.10 -20.41
CA TYR A 314 -1.99 -1.11 -20.57
C TYR A 314 -3.06 -0.57 -21.51
N SER A 315 -3.48 -1.37 -22.47
CA SER A 315 -4.75 -1.12 -23.16
C SER A 315 -5.91 -1.35 -22.20
N LEU A 316 -7.12 -0.85 -22.54
CA LEU A 316 -8.30 -1.01 -21.68
C LEU A 316 -8.62 -2.49 -21.40
N LEU A 317 -8.46 -3.35 -22.40
CA LEU A 317 -8.73 -4.79 -22.28
C LEU A 317 -7.68 -5.52 -21.43
N GLU A 318 -6.42 -5.09 -21.45
CA GLU A 318 -5.36 -5.64 -20.59
C GLU A 318 -5.46 -5.11 -19.16
N ALA A 319 -5.90 -3.86 -19.00
CA ALA A 319 -5.99 -3.20 -17.71
C ALA A 319 -7.04 -3.83 -16.79
N LEU A 320 -8.16 -4.33 -17.35
CA LEU A 320 -9.22 -4.99 -16.58
C LEU A 320 -8.73 -6.24 -15.81
N PRO A 321 -8.21 -7.30 -16.46
CA PRO A 321 -7.70 -8.47 -15.75
C PRO A 321 -6.46 -8.13 -14.91
N ALA A 322 -5.59 -7.21 -15.35
CA ALA A 322 -4.44 -6.77 -14.56
C ALA A 322 -4.87 -6.04 -13.27
N GLY A 323 -5.92 -5.22 -13.32
CA GLY A 323 -6.48 -4.51 -12.18
C GLY A 323 -7.11 -5.46 -11.15
N VAL A 324 -7.82 -6.50 -11.61
CA VAL A 324 -8.31 -7.58 -10.74
C VAL A 324 -7.14 -8.30 -10.07
N GLY A 325 -6.11 -8.67 -10.84
CA GLY A 325 -4.91 -9.31 -10.29
C GLY A 325 -4.20 -8.45 -9.25
N MET A 326 -4.08 -7.15 -9.50
CA MET A 326 -3.54 -6.18 -8.54
C MET A 326 -4.37 -6.14 -7.25
N GLY A 327 -5.69 -6.05 -7.36
CA GLY A 327 -6.58 -6.02 -6.21
C GLY A 327 -6.54 -7.31 -5.38
N VAL A 328 -6.53 -8.48 -6.03
CA VAL A 328 -6.40 -9.78 -5.33
C VAL A 328 -5.06 -9.89 -4.61
N ASN A 329 -3.96 -9.47 -5.25
CA ASN A 329 -2.65 -9.44 -4.61
C ASN A 329 -2.62 -8.50 -3.40
N PHE A 330 -3.23 -7.32 -3.53
CA PHE A 330 -3.37 -6.38 -2.41
C PHE A 330 -4.13 -7.01 -1.25
N LEU A 331 -5.29 -7.62 -1.49
CA LEU A 331 -6.09 -8.30 -0.46
C LEU A 331 -5.32 -9.44 0.21
N ASN A 332 -4.64 -10.28 -0.56
CA ASN A 332 -3.82 -11.36 -0.03
C ASN A 332 -2.68 -10.85 0.86
N ASN A 333 -2.04 -9.74 0.48
CA ASN A 333 -1.00 -9.12 1.29
C ASN A 333 -1.56 -8.56 2.60
N GLN A 334 -2.74 -7.91 2.56
CA GLN A 334 -3.40 -7.41 3.77
C GLN A 334 -3.80 -8.55 4.72
N LEU A 335 -4.38 -9.64 4.21
CA LEU A 335 -4.71 -10.81 5.02
C LEU A 335 -3.48 -11.45 5.66
N LYS A 336 -2.36 -11.53 4.93
CA LYS A 336 -1.08 -12.00 5.48
C LYS A 336 -0.56 -11.07 6.56
N ALA A 337 -0.60 -9.75 6.34
CA ALA A 337 -0.18 -8.76 7.32
C ALA A 337 -0.99 -8.87 8.63
N PHE A 338 -2.32 -8.96 8.54
CA PHE A 338 -3.17 -9.22 9.71
C PHE A 338 -2.83 -10.55 10.39
N GLY A 339 -2.63 -11.61 9.61
CA GLY A 339 -2.20 -12.91 10.14
C GLY A 339 -0.88 -12.85 10.91
N GLN A 340 0.08 -12.04 10.45
CA GLN A 340 1.35 -11.83 11.16
C GLN A 340 1.20 -10.98 12.43
N MET A 341 0.29 -9.99 12.41
CA MET A 341 -0.06 -9.21 13.61
C MET A 341 -0.67 -10.09 14.70
N PHE A 342 -1.60 -10.98 14.34
CA PHE A 342 -2.20 -11.93 15.30
C PHE A 342 -1.18 -12.93 15.85
N LYS A 343 -0.14 -13.28 15.08
CA LYS A 343 0.97 -14.13 15.53
C LYS A 343 2.01 -13.40 16.38
N GLY A 344 1.89 -12.08 16.55
CA GLY A 344 2.82 -11.26 17.35
C GLY A 344 4.13 -10.93 16.63
N ASN A 345 4.27 -11.25 15.34
CA ASN A 345 5.48 -10.97 14.57
C ASN A 345 5.55 -9.50 14.09
N ILE A 346 4.41 -8.81 14.07
CA ILE A 346 4.29 -7.39 13.71
C ILE A 346 3.65 -6.65 14.88
N PRO A 347 4.33 -5.65 15.47
CA PRO A 347 3.74 -4.85 16.53
C PRO A 347 2.54 -4.04 16.01
N VAL A 348 1.38 -4.30 16.60
CA VAL A 348 0.09 -3.67 16.25
C VAL A 348 0.11 -2.16 16.47
N LYS A 349 0.80 -1.71 17.54
CA LYS A 349 0.84 -0.31 17.96
C LYS A 349 1.60 0.61 17.00
N GLU A 350 2.57 0.07 16.25
CA GLU A 350 3.41 0.85 15.32
C GLU A 350 2.79 0.97 13.92
N ASN A 351 1.96 0.01 13.50
CA ASN A 351 1.38 0.00 12.15
C ASN A 351 0.07 0.78 12.02
N ILE A 352 -0.66 0.98 13.12
CA ILE A 352 -1.88 1.82 13.12
C ILE A 352 -1.51 3.30 12.90
N GLY A 353 -0.30 3.73 13.30
CA GLY A 353 0.20 5.08 13.03
C GLY A 353 0.54 5.34 11.55
N SER A 354 0.89 4.31 10.78
CA SER A 354 1.23 4.45 9.35
C SER A 354 0.03 4.78 8.45
N LEU A 355 -1.20 4.45 8.87
CA LEU A 355 -2.43 4.86 8.20
C LEU A 355 -2.70 6.37 8.32
N ILE A 356 -2.10 7.04 9.31
CA ILE A 356 -2.20 8.48 9.53
C ILE A 356 -0.98 9.22 8.94
N SER A 357 0.14 8.51 8.72
CA SER A 357 1.39 9.06 8.17
C SER A 357 1.47 9.03 6.63
N ILE A 358 0.44 8.54 5.93
CA ILE A 358 0.26 8.81 4.50
C ILE A 358 -0.41 10.19 4.38
N GLY A 359 0.41 11.21 4.57
CA GLY A 359 0.10 12.63 4.44
C GLY A 359 1.37 13.39 4.14
#